data_AF-A0A327HKC3-F1
#
_entry.id   AF-A0A327HKC3-F1
#
_cell.length_a   1.000
_cell.length_b   1.000
_cell.length_c   1.000
_cell.angle_alpha   90.00
_cell.angle_beta   90.00
_cell.angle_gamma   90.00
#
_symmetry.space_group_name_H-M   'P 1'
#
loop_
_entity.id
_entity.type
_entity.pdbx_description
1 polymer ?
#
loop_
_entity_poly.entity_id
_entity_poly.type
_entity_poly.pdbx_seq_one_letter_code
_entity_poly.pdbx_strand_id
1 'polypeptide(L)'
;MPKTNHSYMDDAVKGGEYNKEQFLQILRWLLAVGWVFTSLVIFAFVSPEFSDDITVRIGATIGIAILLLIADLVGYHFISQNIQMTEESEIGATHTHSSNNWVGPDGTESGPGVAEDWYLTYDGPAPIVEDVYDENYGVDRGNGAVPIEFYLKKWGVPKGFGTTDHEKQIIEDNAISGF
;
A
#
# COMPACT_ATOMS: atom_id res chain seq x y z
N MET A 1 -11.16 11.87 54.87
CA MET A 1 -11.61 12.05 53.48
C MET A 1 -10.39 12.27 52.60
N PRO A 2 -9.91 11.27 51.86
CA PRO A 2 -8.85 11.47 50.87
C PRO A 2 -9.47 11.77 49.49
N LYS A 3 -8.81 12.67 48.76
CA LYS A 3 -9.20 13.18 47.45
C LYS A 3 -9.06 12.08 46.38
N THR A 4 -9.97 12.12 45.42
CA THR A 4 -10.20 11.14 44.36
C THR A 4 -9.05 11.04 43.35
N ASN A 5 -8.75 9.81 42.95
CA ASN A 5 -7.69 9.36 42.04
C ASN A 5 -7.94 9.68 40.55
N HIS A 6 -8.58 10.81 40.23
CA HIS A 6 -9.08 11.10 38.89
C HIS A 6 -8.20 12.09 38.12
N SER A 7 -6.88 11.99 38.26
CA SER A 7 -5.94 12.93 37.59
C SER A 7 -4.67 12.27 37.04
N TYR A 8 -4.51 10.95 37.16
CA TYR A 8 -3.29 10.26 36.71
C TYR A 8 -3.47 9.39 35.46
N MET A 9 -4.71 9.22 34.98
CA MET A 9 -4.97 8.39 33.78
C MET A 9 -5.06 9.20 32.48
N ASP A 10 -5.15 10.53 32.56
CA ASP A 10 -5.24 11.38 31.37
C ASP A 10 -3.87 11.66 30.73
N ASP A 11 -2.79 11.45 31.49
CA ASP A 11 -1.41 11.68 31.02
C ASP A 11 -0.77 10.43 30.41
N ALA A 12 -1.28 9.23 30.72
CA ALA A 12 -0.77 7.97 30.17
C ALA A 12 -1.35 7.62 28.79
N VAL A 13 -2.50 8.20 28.41
CA VAL A 13 -3.17 7.96 27.12
C VAL A 13 -2.60 8.85 26.00
N LYS A 14 -1.82 9.89 26.34
CA LYS A 14 -1.16 10.78 25.35
C LYS A 14 0.15 10.25 24.77
N GLY A 15 0.57 9.04 25.14
CA GLY A 15 1.89 8.50 24.78
C GLY A 15 1.95 7.61 23.53
N GLY A 16 0.85 7.42 22.79
CA GLY A 16 0.77 6.32 21.83
C GLY A 16 0.14 6.63 20.47
N GLU A 17 -0.12 7.89 20.14
CA GLU A 17 -0.64 8.24 18.82
C GLU A 17 0.49 8.73 17.91
N TYR A 18 1.33 7.79 17.48
CA TYR A 18 2.25 8.05 16.37
C TYR A 18 1.40 8.23 15.11
N ASN A 19 1.20 9.49 14.69
CA ASN A 19 0.44 9.81 13.49
C ASN A 19 1.05 9.10 12.28
N LYS A 20 0.22 8.44 11.46
CA LYS A 20 0.63 7.74 10.23
C LYS A 20 1.51 8.63 9.33
N GLU A 21 1.18 9.91 9.27
CA GLU A 21 1.96 10.95 8.57
C GLU A 21 3.39 11.10 9.10
N GLN A 22 3.58 11.05 10.43
CA GLN A 22 4.91 11.12 11.05
C GLN A 22 5.71 9.84 10.82
N PHE A 23 5.05 8.68 10.83
CA PHE A 23 5.68 7.40 10.50
C PHE A 23 6.17 7.37 9.05
N LEU A 24 5.34 7.79 8.09
CA LEU A 24 5.71 7.89 6.68
C LEU A 24 6.85 8.91 6.46
N GLN A 25 6.86 10.01 7.22
CA GLN A 25 7.96 10.98 7.17
C GLN A 25 9.28 10.40 7.68
N ILE A 26 9.25 9.63 8.77
CA ILE A 26 10.43 8.96 9.33
C ILE A 26 10.91 7.86 8.37
N LEU A 27 9.99 7.09 7.79
CA LEU A 27 10.31 6.04 6.82
C LEU A 27 10.99 6.63 5.58
N ARG A 28 10.47 7.74 5.05
CA ARG A 28 11.07 8.46 3.93
C ARG A 28 12.48 8.96 4.26
N TRP A 29 12.70 9.43 5.49
CA TRP A 29 14.02 9.82 5.98
C TRP A 29 14.97 8.62 6.12
N LEU A 30 14.50 7.50 6.65
CA LEU A 30 15.29 6.27 6.81
C LEU A 30 15.71 5.69 5.46
N LEU A 31 14.81 5.69 4.46
CA LEU A 31 15.14 5.28 3.10
C LEU A 31 16.18 6.21 2.47
N ALA A 32 16.00 7.53 2.58
CA ALA A 32 16.93 8.50 2.03
C ALA A 32 18.32 8.41 2.69
N VAL A 33 18.37 8.33 4.03
CA VAL A 33 19.63 8.19 4.78
C VAL A 33 20.28 6.84 4.53
N GLY A 34 19.48 5.77 4.47
CA GLY A 34 19.93 4.43 4.12
C GLY A 34 20.61 4.40 2.75
N TRP A 35 20.05 5.09 1.76
CA TRP A 35 20.62 5.14 0.41
C TRP A 35 21.95 5.88 0.32
N VAL A 36 22.09 6.97 1.09
CA VAL A 36 23.37 7.68 1.20
C VAL A 36 24.41 6.81 1.89
N PHE A 37 24.01 6.08 2.94
CA PHE A 37 24.90 5.19 3.67
C PHE A 37 25.35 3.98 2.83
N THR A 38 24.46 3.33 2.09
CA THR A 38 24.83 2.23 1.19
C THR A 38 25.78 2.70 0.10
N SER A 39 25.54 3.87 -0.48
CA SER A 39 26.44 4.49 -1.46
C SER A 39 27.84 4.76 -0.86
N LEU A 40 27.89 5.21 0.40
CA LEU A 40 29.15 5.41 1.13
C LEU A 40 29.92 4.11 1.35
N VAL A 41 29.22 3.03 1.72
CA VAL A 41 29.81 1.70 1.92
C VAL A 41 30.34 1.14 0.60
N ILE A 42 29.58 1.26 -0.49
CA ILE A 42 30.02 0.85 -1.83
C ILE A 42 31.27 1.64 -2.24
N PHE A 43 31.29 2.94 -2.01
CA PHE A 43 32.47 3.76 -2.32
C PHE A 43 33.70 3.37 -1.47
N ALA A 44 33.51 3.04 -0.19
CA ALA A 44 34.60 2.71 0.72
C ALA A 44 35.19 1.31 0.49
N PHE A 45 34.35 0.31 0.17
CA PHE A 45 34.76 -1.09 0.16
C PHE A 45 34.69 -1.77 -1.22
N VAL A 46 33.83 -1.31 -2.12
CA VAL A 46 33.60 -1.97 -3.42
C VAL A 46 34.29 -1.20 -4.56
N SER A 47 34.21 0.14 -4.55
CA SER A 47 34.85 0.97 -5.57
C SER A 47 36.38 0.79 -5.68
N PRO A 48 37.15 0.55 -4.58
CA PRO A 48 38.60 0.33 -4.68
C PRO A 48 38.99 -0.88 -5.53
N GLU A 49 38.14 -1.90 -5.66
CA GLU A 49 38.40 -3.10 -6.46
C GLU A 49 38.45 -2.81 -7.97
N PHE A 50 37.84 -1.71 -8.42
CA PHE A 50 37.80 -1.34 -9.83
C PHE A 50 38.98 -0.46 -10.26
N SER A 51 39.48 0.42 -9.38
CA SER A 51 40.59 1.33 -9.66
C SER A 51 41.04 2.08 -8.40
N ASP A 52 42.32 2.42 -8.32
CA ASP A 52 42.86 3.34 -7.31
C ASP A 52 42.53 4.81 -7.61
N ASP A 53 42.15 5.14 -8.85
CA ASP A 53 41.81 6.51 -9.26
C ASP A 53 40.45 6.95 -8.68
N ILE A 54 40.46 8.07 -7.97
CA ILE A 54 39.26 8.58 -7.27
C ILE A 54 38.12 8.94 -8.23
N THR A 55 38.43 9.42 -9.44
CA THR A 55 37.42 9.78 -10.45
C THR A 55 36.75 8.51 -10.97
N VAL A 56 37.52 7.47 -11.24
CA VAL A 56 37.01 6.17 -11.68
C VAL A 56 36.14 5.52 -10.59
N ARG A 57 36.56 5.62 -9.32
CA ARG A 57 35.80 5.11 -8.17
C ARG A 57 34.45 5.79 -7.98
N ILE A 58 34.40 7.12 -8.15
CA ILE A 58 33.15 7.89 -8.12
C ILE A 58 32.24 7.42 -9.27
N GLY A 59 32.79 7.30 -10.48
CA GLY A 59 32.05 6.80 -11.65
C GLY A 59 31.47 5.41 -11.44
N ALA A 60 32.26 4.47 -10.91
CA ALA A 60 31.83 3.11 -10.61
C ALA A 60 30.71 3.08 -9.56
N THR A 61 30.82 3.90 -8.50
CA THR A 61 29.81 3.96 -7.44
C THR A 61 28.48 4.51 -7.95
N ILE A 62 28.52 5.58 -8.76
CA ILE A 62 27.32 6.14 -9.39
C ILE A 62 26.69 5.12 -10.34
N GLY A 63 27.50 4.42 -11.14
CA GLY A 63 27.02 3.36 -12.03
C GLY A 63 26.32 2.23 -11.29
N ILE A 64 26.89 1.75 -10.18
CA ILE A 64 26.29 0.72 -9.33
C ILE A 64 24.97 1.22 -8.72
N ALA A 65 24.93 2.45 -8.20
CA ALA A 65 23.72 3.01 -7.61
C ALA A 65 22.56 3.11 -8.62
N ILE A 66 22.85 3.51 -9.86
CA ILE A 66 21.86 3.56 -10.94
C ILE A 66 21.36 2.15 -11.28
N LEU A 67 22.26 1.17 -11.38
CA LEU A 67 21.88 -0.22 -11.64
C LEU A 67 21.00 -0.80 -10.53
N LEU A 68 21.29 -0.49 -9.26
CA LEU A 68 20.46 -0.91 -8.13
C LEU A 68 19.07 -0.25 -8.19
N LEU A 69 18.97 1.04 -8.54
CA LEU A 69 17.67 1.70 -8.73
C LEU A 69 16.85 1.07 -9.86
N ILE A 70 17.49 0.72 -10.97
CA ILE A 70 16.80 0.04 -12.08
C ILE A 70 16.37 -1.37 -11.65
N ALA A 71 17.22 -2.09 -10.91
CA ALA A 71 16.87 -3.40 -10.37
C ALA A 71 15.71 -3.33 -9.38
N ASP A 72 15.64 -2.31 -8.52
CA ASP A 72 14.52 -2.07 -7.62
C ASP A 72 13.24 -1.73 -8.40
N LEU A 73 13.33 -0.93 -9.46
CA LEU A 73 12.17 -0.56 -10.30
C LEU A 73 11.63 -1.76 -11.09
N VAL A 74 12.51 -2.52 -11.73
CA VAL A 74 12.14 -3.73 -12.49
C VAL A 74 11.71 -4.83 -11.54
N GLY A 75 12.39 -4.97 -10.41
CA GLY A 75 12.02 -5.85 -9.32
C GLY A 75 10.62 -5.52 -8.81
N TYR A 76 10.32 -4.26 -8.51
CA TYR A 76 8.99 -3.82 -8.14
C TYR A 76 7.95 -4.13 -9.21
N HIS A 77 8.24 -3.88 -10.48
CA HIS A 77 7.30 -4.18 -11.57
C HIS A 77 7.05 -5.68 -11.77
N PHE A 78 8.10 -6.49 -11.67
CA PHE A 78 8.01 -7.94 -11.78
C PHE A 78 7.34 -8.56 -10.55
N ILE A 79 7.69 -8.05 -9.37
CA ILE A 79 7.07 -8.43 -8.11
C ILE A 79 5.63 -7.96 -8.11
N SER A 80 5.24 -6.77 -8.55
CA SER A 80 3.84 -6.34 -8.60
C SER A 80 3.00 -7.16 -9.59
N GLN A 81 3.59 -7.57 -10.72
CA GLN A 81 2.97 -8.51 -11.65
C GLN A 81 2.81 -9.92 -11.05
N ASN A 82 3.72 -10.34 -10.15
CA ASN A 82 3.65 -11.64 -9.46
C ASN A 82 3.00 -11.59 -8.06
N ILE A 83 2.81 -10.41 -7.48
CA ILE A 83 2.17 -10.16 -6.18
C ILE A 83 0.66 -10.12 -6.33
N GLN A 84 0.12 -9.98 -7.55
CA GLN A 84 -1.21 -10.50 -7.84
C GLN A 84 -1.35 -12.01 -7.49
N MET A 85 -0.26 -12.74 -7.24
CA MET A 85 -0.26 -14.11 -6.68
C MET A 85 0.40 -14.24 -5.29
N THR A 86 0.97 -13.18 -4.70
CA THR A 86 1.84 -13.30 -3.51
C THR A 86 1.79 -12.07 -2.57
N GLU A 87 0.62 -11.51 -2.26
CA GLU A 87 0.46 -10.65 -1.06
C GLU A 87 0.50 -11.45 0.26
N GLU A 88 0.59 -12.78 0.19
CA GLU A 88 0.76 -13.64 1.36
C GLU A 88 2.23 -14.07 1.49
N SER A 89 3.11 -13.19 2.00
CA SER A 89 4.44 -13.48 2.61
C SER A 89 5.32 -12.23 2.44
N GLU A 90 5.72 -11.44 3.43
CA GLU A 90 6.02 -11.73 4.81
C GLU A 90 6.21 -10.37 5.52
N ILE A 91 5.37 -10.01 6.48
CA ILE A 91 5.82 -9.21 7.62
C ILE A 91 5.29 -9.92 8.86
N GLY A 92 6.21 -10.57 9.56
CA GLY A 92 5.92 -11.25 10.82
C GLY A 92 5.43 -10.26 11.88
N ALA A 93 4.12 -10.16 12.00
CA ALA A 93 3.43 -9.79 13.22
C ALA A 93 2.17 -10.65 13.27
N THR A 94 2.11 -11.51 14.29
CA THR A 94 0.98 -12.37 14.66
C THR A 94 -0.38 -11.69 14.49
N HIS A 95 -1.00 -11.91 13.35
CA HIS A 95 -2.43 -11.95 13.20
C HIS A 95 -2.73 -13.28 12.54
N THR A 96 -3.29 -14.20 13.33
CA THR A 96 -3.92 -15.41 12.81
C THR A 96 -4.97 -14.98 11.78
N HIS A 97 -4.59 -14.98 10.49
CA HIS A 97 -5.53 -14.98 9.38
C HIS A 97 -6.38 -16.24 9.59
N SER A 98 -7.63 -16.07 10.03
CA SER A 98 -8.56 -17.17 9.90
C SER A 98 -8.69 -17.41 8.41
N SER A 99 -8.22 -18.55 7.93
CA SER A 99 -8.38 -19.07 6.57
C SER A 99 -9.86 -19.37 6.22
N ASN A 100 -10.79 -18.70 6.88
CA ASN A 100 -12.21 -18.98 6.84
C ASN A 100 -12.89 -17.76 6.23
N ASN A 101 -13.69 -18.00 5.20
CA ASN A 101 -14.64 -17.02 4.73
C ASN A 101 -15.60 -16.66 5.87
N TRP A 102 -16.01 -15.40 5.91
CA TRP A 102 -17.03 -14.88 6.80
C TRP A 102 -18.26 -14.50 5.97
N VAL A 103 -19.40 -14.32 6.63
CA VAL A 103 -20.65 -13.95 5.95
C VAL A 103 -20.97 -12.50 6.30
N GLY A 104 -21.07 -11.69 5.25
CA GLY A 104 -21.45 -10.28 5.29
C GLY A 104 -22.82 -10.07 5.94
N PRO A 105 -23.13 -8.82 6.35
CA PRO A 105 -24.40 -8.48 6.98
C PRO A 105 -25.62 -8.75 6.07
N ASP A 106 -25.41 -8.88 4.76
CA ASP A 106 -26.40 -9.21 3.74
C ASP A 106 -26.43 -10.69 3.33
N GLY A 107 -25.67 -11.55 4.03
CA GLY A 107 -25.59 -12.98 3.71
C GLY A 107 -24.54 -13.34 2.66
N THR A 108 -23.75 -12.36 2.19
CA THR A 108 -22.73 -12.58 1.16
C THR A 108 -21.47 -13.20 1.74
N GLU A 109 -21.00 -14.31 1.17
CA GLU A 109 -19.71 -14.88 1.53
C GLU A 109 -18.58 -13.90 1.19
N SER A 110 -17.67 -13.66 2.13
CA SER A 110 -16.60 -12.67 2.06
C SER A 110 -15.31 -13.22 2.68
N GLY A 111 -14.16 -12.77 2.21
CA GLY A 111 -12.85 -13.21 2.67
C GLY A 111 -11.97 -13.82 1.57
N PRO A 112 -10.77 -14.27 1.94
CA PRO A 112 -9.71 -14.62 0.98
C PRO A 112 -10.01 -15.87 0.15
N GLY A 113 -11.01 -16.68 0.53
CA GLY A 113 -11.46 -17.83 -0.23
C GLY A 113 -12.59 -17.52 -1.21
N VAL A 114 -12.99 -16.25 -1.36
CA VAL A 114 -14.00 -15.83 -2.33
C VAL A 114 -13.34 -15.51 -3.66
N ALA A 115 -13.98 -15.90 -4.77
CA ALA A 115 -13.45 -15.65 -6.10
C ALA A 115 -13.25 -14.15 -6.36
N GLU A 116 -12.17 -13.77 -7.06
CA GLU A 116 -11.87 -12.38 -7.39
C GLU A 116 -12.99 -11.71 -8.21
N ASP A 117 -13.70 -12.48 -9.04
CA ASP A 117 -14.78 -12.04 -9.92
C ASP A 117 -16.18 -12.13 -9.30
N TRP A 118 -16.27 -12.30 -7.97
CA TRP A 118 -17.53 -12.41 -7.22
C TRP A 118 -18.56 -11.33 -7.58
N TYR A 119 -18.09 -10.11 -7.87
CA TYR A 119 -18.91 -8.94 -8.20
C TYR A 119 -19.76 -9.12 -9.48
N LEU A 120 -19.37 -10.03 -10.39
CA LEU A 120 -20.11 -10.34 -11.62
C LEU A 120 -21.46 -11.01 -11.33
N THR A 121 -21.52 -11.84 -10.29
CA THR A 121 -22.71 -12.61 -9.89
C THR A 121 -23.42 -12.02 -8.68
N TYR A 122 -22.84 -10.98 -8.09
CA TYR A 122 -23.36 -10.33 -6.90
C TYR A 122 -24.49 -9.36 -7.23
N ASP A 123 -25.71 -9.67 -6.76
CA ASP A 123 -26.90 -8.84 -6.94
C ASP A 123 -27.32 -8.07 -5.66
N GLY A 124 -26.45 -8.06 -4.65
CA GLY A 124 -26.69 -7.40 -3.38
C GLY A 124 -26.55 -5.87 -3.42
N PRO A 125 -26.70 -5.21 -2.25
CA PRO A 125 -26.53 -3.76 -2.14
C PRO A 125 -25.11 -3.31 -2.50
N ALA A 126 -24.92 -2.02 -2.81
CA ALA A 126 -23.62 -1.47 -3.13
C ALA A 126 -22.57 -1.80 -2.03
N PRO A 127 -21.40 -2.34 -2.40
CA PRO A 127 -20.29 -2.54 -1.48
C PRO A 127 -19.84 -1.25 -0.81
N ILE A 128 -19.47 -1.28 0.47
CA ILE A 128 -18.90 -0.09 1.09
C ILE A 128 -17.46 -0.02 0.65
N VAL A 129 -17.10 1.08 -0.02
CA VAL A 129 -15.71 1.35 -0.39
C VAL A 129 -14.97 1.85 0.85
N GLU A 130 -13.90 1.16 1.18
CA GLU A 130 -13.02 1.46 2.33
C GLU A 130 -11.71 2.10 1.87
N ASP A 131 -11.21 1.74 0.68
CA ASP A 131 -9.97 2.26 0.11
C ASP A 131 -9.95 2.22 -1.42
N VAL A 132 -8.92 2.80 -2.04
CA VAL A 132 -8.65 2.74 -3.48
C VAL A 132 -7.27 2.13 -3.71
N TYR A 133 -7.23 1.03 -4.46
CA TYR A 133 -6.00 0.30 -4.84
C TYR A 133 -5.84 0.33 -6.35
N ASP A 134 -4.99 1.22 -6.85
CA ASP A 134 -4.77 1.45 -8.29
C ASP A 134 -6.09 1.60 -9.07
N GLU A 135 -6.50 0.57 -9.80
CA GLU A 135 -7.72 0.55 -10.64
C GLU A 135 -8.93 -0.11 -9.95
N ASN A 136 -8.80 -0.49 -8.68
CA ASN A 136 -9.83 -1.19 -7.90
C ASN A 136 -10.26 -0.38 -6.66
N TYR A 137 -11.54 -0.48 -6.32
CA TYR A 137 -12.01 -0.12 -4.98
C TYR A 137 -11.77 -1.29 -4.03
N GLY A 138 -11.15 -1.01 -2.89
CA GLY A 138 -11.15 -1.88 -1.72
C GLY A 138 -12.52 -1.81 -1.05
N VAL A 139 -13.19 -2.95 -0.89
CA VAL A 139 -14.57 -3.01 -0.40
C VAL A 139 -14.73 -3.96 0.77
N ASP A 140 -15.76 -3.74 1.58
CA ASP A 140 -16.08 -4.49 2.80
C ASP A 140 -16.59 -5.93 2.59
N ARG A 141 -16.61 -6.45 1.34
CA ARG A 141 -17.24 -7.75 1.03
C ARG A 141 -16.62 -8.48 -0.16
N GLY A 142 -17.04 -9.73 -0.34
CA GLY A 142 -16.49 -10.62 -1.35
C GLY A 142 -15.00 -10.87 -1.08
N ASN A 143 -14.18 -10.89 -2.13
CA ASN A 143 -12.72 -10.95 -1.97
C ASN A 143 -12.10 -9.58 -1.59
N GLY A 144 -12.91 -8.57 -1.29
CA GLY A 144 -12.44 -7.26 -0.83
C GLY A 144 -12.02 -6.29 -1.94
N ALA A 145 -12.18 -6.65 -3.21
CA ALA A 145 -11.85 -5.79 -4.35
C ALA A 145 -12.93 -5.82 -5.44
N VAL A 146 -13.16 -4.66 -6.07
CA VAL A 146 -13.99 -4.49 -7.27
C VAL A 146 -13.36 -3.46 -8.21
N PRO A 147 -13.26 -3.71 -9.52
CA PRO A 147 -12.78 -2.71 -10.48
C PRO A 147 -13.58 -1.40 -10.41
N ILE A 148 -12.88 -0.26 -10.38
CA ILE A 148 -13.50 1.07 -10.21
C ILE A 148 -14.53 1.32 -11.31
N GLU A 149 -14.20 1.04 -12.57
CA GLU A 149 -15.12 1.20 -13.70
C GLU A 149 -16.39 0.37 -13.52
N PHE A 150 -16.25 -0.91 -13.14
CA PHE A 150 -17.39 -1.80 -12.93
C PHE A 150 -18.27 -1.30 -11.78
N TYR A 151 -17.65 -0.90 -10.67
CA TYR A 151 -18.34 -0.38 -9.51
C TYR A 151 -19.14 0.88 -9.86
N LEU A 152 -18.49 1.85 -10.53
CA LEU A 152 -19.12 3.11 -10.94
C LEU A 152 -20.30 2.84 -11.89
N LYS A 153 -20.15 1.91 -12.83
CA LYS A 153 -21.21 1.55 -13.77
C LYS A 153 -22.42 0.90 -13.09
N LYS A 154 -22.18 0.05 -12.09
CA LYS A 154 -23.24 -0.74 -11.43
C LYS A 154 -23.91 0.00 -10.26
N TRP A 155 -23.12 0.66 -9.42
CA TRP A 155 -23.59 1.28 -8.17
C TRP A 155 -23.38 2.80 -8.11
N GLY A 156 -22.67 3.39 -9.07
CA GLY A 156 -22.38 4.82 -9.09
C GLY A 156 -21.20 5.23 -8.20
N VAL A 157 -21.02 6.54 -8.03
CA VAL A 157 -19.92 7.09 -7.22
C VAL A 157 -20.16 6.78 -5.73
N PRO A 158 -19.20 6.11 -5.05
CA PRO A 158 -19.34 5.79 -3.63
C PRO A 158 -19.33 7.06 -2.76
N LYS A 159 -20.07 7.04 -1.65
CA LYS A 159 -20.18 8.20 -0.77
C LYS A 159 -18.83 8.49 -0.11
N GLY A 160 -18.32 9.71 -0.30
CA GLY A 160 -17.02 10.13 0.25
C GLY A 160 -15.84 9.96 -0.71
N PHE A 161 -16.08 9.35 -1.88
CA PHE A 161 -15.12 9.12 -2.95
C PHE A 161 -15.50 9.96 -4.19
N GLY A 162 -14.57 10.15 -5.12
CA GLY A 162 -14.76 11.01 -6.29
C GLY A 162 -14.41 12.49 -6.07
N THR A 163 -13.56 12.80 -5.08
CA THR A 163 -13.17 14.18 -4.75
C THR A 163 -11.71 14.48 -5.03
N THR A 164 -10.88 13.45 -5.12
CA THR A 164 -9.46 13.57 -5.48
C THR A 164 -9.30 13.71 -7.00
N ASP A 165 -8.23 14.37 -7.44
CA ASP A 165 -7.98 14.62 -8.87
C ASP A 165 -7.79 13.32 -9.66
N HIS A 166 -7.27 12.27 -9.02
CA HIS A 166 -7.15 10.93 -9.60
C HIS A 166 -8.52 10.29 -9.86
N GLU A 167 -9.42 10.31 -8.88
CA GLU A 167 -10.77 9.77 -9.05
C GLU A 167 -11.60 10.60 -10.04
N LYS A 168 -11.43 11.93 -10.07
CA LYS A 168 -12.07 12.79 -11.07
C LYS A 168 -11.62 12.43 -12.47
N GLN A 169 -10.33 12.17 -12.67
CA GLN A 169 -9.80 11.77 -13.98
C GLN A 169 -10.40 10.45 -14.43
N ILE A 170 -10.53 9.46 -13.54
CA ILE A 170 -11.19 8.17 -13.84
C ILE A 170 -12.69 8.38 -14.15
N ILE A 171 -13.38 9.25 -13.40
CA ILE A 171 -14.78 9.58 -13.66
C ILE A 171 -14.94 10.31 -14.99
N GLU A 172 -14.05 11.26 -15.32
CA GLU A 172 -14.03 12.00 -16.58
C GLU A 172 -13.75 11.07 -17.77
N ASP A 173 -12.75 10.20 -17.68
CA ASP A 173 -12.40 9.24 -18.72
C ASP A 173 -13.55 8.24 -18.98
N ASN A 174 -14.23 7.79 -17.93
CA ASN A 174 -15.42 6.93 -18.04
C ASN A 174 -16.69 7.67 -18.49
N ALA A 175 -16.81 8.96 -18.19
CA ALA A 175 -17.90 9.79 -18.72
C ALA A 175 -17.70 10.12 -20.21
N ILE A 176 -16.46 10.16 -20.69
CA ILE A 176 -16.10 10.42 -22.08
C ILE A 176 -16.20 9.15 -22.95
N SER A 177 -15.93 7.97 -22.39
CA SER A 177 -16.05 6.68 -23.11
C SER A 177 -17.49 6.14 -23.22
N GLY A 178 -18.46 6.80 -22.58
CA GLY A 178 -19.86 6.38 -22.49
C GLY A 178 -20.84 6.90 -23.56
N PHE A 179 -20.36 7.39 -24.71
CA PHE A 179 -21.19 7.78 -25.87
C PHE A 179 -20.94 6.91 -27.11
#